data_AF-A0A966NPX2-F1
#
_entry.id   AF-A0A966NPX2-F1
#
_cell.length_a   1.000
_cell.length_b   1.000
_cell.length_c   1.000
_cell.angle_alpha   90.00
_cell.angle_beta   90.00
_cell.angle_gamma   90.00
#
_symmetry.space_group_name_H-M   'P 1'
#
loop_
_entity.id
_entity.type
_entity.pdbx_description
1 polymer ?
#
loop_
_entity_poly.entity_id
_entity_poly.type
_entity_poly.pdbx_seq_one_letter_code
_entity_poly.pdbx_strand_id
1 'polypeptide(L)'
;YSLSILLANLLGVALAGVIALRSNQSESRTLFLIPGFCGGLTTFSSVAVIHAENSALIGIGYFYGTVVLSMALLFLIAPKVKQ
;
A
#
# COMPACT_ATOMS: atom_id res chain seq x y z
N TYR A 1 3.68 17.17 -5.59
CA TYR A 1 3.62 15.81 -5.02
C TYR A 1 2.19 15.46 -4.69
N SER A 2 1.72 14.30 -5.13
CA SER A 2 0.35 13.89 -4.85
C SER A 2 0.26 13.19 -3.49
N LEU A 3 0.02 13.98 -2.43
CA LEU A 3 -0.19 13.44 -1.09
C LEU A 3 -1.36 12.44 -1.07
N SER A 4 -2.38 12.66 -1.91
CA SER A 4 -3.52 11.75 -2.04
C SER A 4 -3.12 10.37 -2.56
N ILE A 5 -2.23 10.28 -3.55
CA ILE A 5 -1.73 8.99 -4.06
C ILE A 5 -0.90 8.27 -2.98
N LEU A 6 -0.05 8.99 -2.26
CA LEU A 6 0.72 8.42 -1.16
C LEU A 6 -0.22 7.87 -0.07
N LEU A 7 -1.20 8.67 0.37
CA LEU A 7 -2.16 8.25 1.38
C LEU A 7 -3.02 7.07 0.92
N ALA A 8 -3.50 7.07 -0.32
CA ALA A 8 -4.28 5.97 -0.89
C ALA A 8 -3.45 4.66 -0.87
N ASN A 9 -2.19 4.72 -1.31
CA ASN A 9 -1.28 3.58 -1.25
C ASN A 9 -1.05 3.09 0.19
N LEU A 10 -0.74 3.99 1.13
CA LEU A 10 -0.49 3.61 2.52
C LEU A 10 -1.74 3.05 3.21
N LEU A 11 -2.91 3.64 2.98
CA LEU A 11 -4.18 3.14 3.55
C LEU A 11 -4.55 1.78 2.96
N GLY A 12 -4.40 1.59 1.65
CA GLY A 12 -4.64 0.30 0.99
C GLY A 12 -3.70 -0.78 1.50
N VAL A 13 -2.41 -0.48 1.67
CA VAL A 13 -1.44 -1.40 2.26
C VAL A 13 -1.77 -1.71 3.72
N ALA A 14 -2.17 -0.72 4.52
CA ALA A 14 -2.56 -0.91 5.91
C ALA A 14 -3.71 -1.91 6.02
N LEU A 15 -4.76 -1.67 5.21
CA LEU A 15 -5.97 -2.47 5.21
C LEU A 15 -5.69 -3.88 4.70
N ALA A 16 -4.94 -4.03 3.62
CA ALA A 16 -4.51 -5.31 3.10
C ALA A 16 -3.73 -6.11 4.16
N GLY A 17 -2.78 -5.45 4.85
CA GLY A 17 -2.02 -6.06 5.94
C GLY A 17 -2.93 -6.54 7.09
N VAL A 18 -3.82 -5.68 7.58
CA VAL A 18 -4.76 -6.05 8.65
C VAL A 18 -5.66 -7.22 8.26
N ILE A 19 -6.10 -7.30 7.01
CA ILE A 19 -6.98 -8.37 6.55
C ILE A 19 -6.19 -9.67 6.32
N ALA A 20 -5.02 -9.58 5.69
CA ALA A 20 -4.16 -10.72 5.37
C ALA A 20 -3.63 -11.43 6.63
N LEU A 21 -3.38 -10.67 7.70
CA LEU A 21 -2.78 -11.18 8.93
C LEU A 21 -3.80 -11.73 9.95
N ARG A 22 -5.10 -11.59 9.69
CA ARG A 22 -6.15 -12.15 10.56
C ARG A 22 -6.38 -13.63 10.26
N SER A 23 -6.47 -14.45 11.30
CA SER A 23 -6.95 -15.85 11.18
C SER A 23 -8.44 -15.91 10.83
N ASN A 24 -8.87 -17.02 10.20
CA ASN A 24 -10.28 -17.33 9.88
C ASN A 24 -10.99 -16.35 8.90
N GLN A 25 -10.30 -15.84 7.88
CA GLN A 25 -10.98 -15.14 6.78
C GLN A 25 -11.53 -16.13 5.76
N SER A 26 -12.78 -15.90 5.32
CA SER A 26 -13.35 -16.64 4.19
C SER A 26 -12.65 -16.25 2.89
N GLU A 27 -12.53 -17.20 1.97
CA GLU A 27 -11.86 -17.00 0.67
C GLU A 27 -12.48 -15.83 -0.11
N SER A 28 -13.81 -15.79 -0.20
CA SER A 28 -14.53 -14.72 -0.91
C SER A 28 -14.24 -13.34 -0.33
N ARG A 29 -14.12 -13.23 1.00
CA ARG A 29 -13.81 -11.96 1.66
C ARG A 29 -12.36 -11.54 1.41
N THR A 30 -11.43 -12.49 1.45
CA THR A 30 -10.01 -12.25 1.14
C THR A 30 -9.85 -11.76 -0.29
N LEU A 31 -10.48 -12.42 -1.27
CA LEU A 31 -10.42 -12.04 -2.68
C LEU A 31 -11.11 -10.68 -2.94
N PHE A 32 -12.26 -10.44 -2.32
CA PHE A 32 -12.94 -9.16 -2.49
C PHE A 32 -12.13 -8.00 -1.88
N LEU A 33 -11.60 -8.16 -0.68
CA LEU A 33 -10.98 -7.05 0.04
C LEU A 33 -9.51 -6.82 -0.34
N ILE A 34 -8.72 -7.88 -0.56
CA ILE A 34 -7.28 -7.71 -0.83
C ILE A 34 -7.04 -7.36 -2.30
N PRO A 35 -7.20 -8.26 -3.28
CA PRO A 35 -6.96 -7.90 -4.68
C PRO A 35 -8.05 -6.99 -5.26
N GLY A 36 -9.29 -7.03 -4.76
CA GLY A 36 -10.36 -6.12 -5.19
C GLY A 36 -10.24 -4.71 -4.60
N PHE A 37 -10.67 -4.53 -3.35
CA PHE A 37 -10.74 -3.21 -2.72
C PHE A 37 -9.35 -2.58 -2.48
N CYS A 38 -8.44 -3.28 -1.80
CA CYS A 38 -7.11 -2.74 -1.53
C CYS A 38 -6.29 -2.61 -2.82
N GLY A 39 -6.38 -3.59 -3.71
CA GLY A 39 -5.77 -3.54 -5.03
C GLY A 39 -6.21 -2.33 -5.85
N GLY A 40 -7.51 -2.01 -5.85
CA GLY A 40 -8.05 -0.82 -6.53
C GLY A 40 -7.75 0.50 -5.82
N LEU A 41 -7.58 0.50 -4.50
CA LEU A 41 -7.22 1.69 -3.72
C LEU A 41 -5.74 2.07 -3.91
N THR A 42 -4.86 1.08 -4.03
CA THR A 42 -3.43 1.29 -4.33
C THR A 42 -3.21 1.51 -5.83
N THR A 43 -2.20 2.30 -6.19
CA THR A 43 -1.82 2.53 -7.59
C THR A 43 -0.31 2.67 -7.75
N PHE A 44 0.33 1.61 -8.26
CA PHE A 44 1.74 1.65 -8.64
C PHE A 44 1.98 2.45 -9.92
N SER A 45 1.04 2.39 -10.88
CA SER A 45 1.13 3.13 -12.14
C SER A 45 1.21 4.64 -11.92
N SER A 46 0.42 5.19 -11.01
CA SER A 46 0.49 6.63 -10.70
C SER A 46 1.81 7.01 -10.03
N VAL A 47 2.39 6.13 -9.20
CA VAL A 47 3.73 6.35 -8.62
C VAL A 47 4.80 6.33 -9.72
N ALA A 48 4.68 5.43 -10.71
CA ALA A 48 5.60 5.37 -11.85
C ALA A 48 5.52 6.62 -12.74
N VAL A 49 4.31 7.15 -12.99
CA VAL A 49 4.12 8.42 -13.72
C VAL A 49 4.75 9.58 -12.95
N ILE A 50 4.50 9.69 -11.64
CA ILE A 50 5.13 10.71 -10.79
C ILE A 50 6.66 10.59 -10.83
N HIS A 51 7.19 9.37 -10.84
CA HIS A 51 8.63 9.16 -10.95
C HIS A 51 9.19 9.67 -12.30
N ALA A 52 8.48 9.41 -13.40
CA ALA A 52 8.92 9.80 -14.74
C ALA A 52 8.78 11.30 -15.04
N GLU A 53 7.76 11.97 -14.51
CA GLU A 53 7.46 13.38 -14.82
C GLU A 53 8.18 14.40 -13.93
N ASN A 54 8.77 13.97 -12.82
CA ASN A 54 9.42 14.87 -11.87
C ASN A 54 10.94 14.82 -11.98
N SER A 55 11.62 15.83 -11.42
CA SER A 55 13.08 15.84 -11.39
C SER A 55 13.63 14.58 -10.71
N ALA A 56 14.77 14.08 -11.19
CA ALA A 56 15.29 12.76 -10.82
C ALA A 56 15.33 12.54 -9.31
N LEU A 57 15.84 13.51 -8.53
CA LEU A 57 15.92 13.40 -7.07
C LEU A 57 14.54 13.27 -6.40
N ILE A 58 13.58 14.05 -6.89
CA ILE A 58 12.22 14.13 -6.37
C ILE A 58 11.42 12.86 -6.69
N GLY A 59 11.47 12.43 -7.96
CA GLY A 59 10.79 11.23 -8.43
C GLY A 59 11.34 9.96 -7.78
N ILE A 60 12.67 9.87 -7.63
CA ILE A 60 13.34 8.80 -6.89
C ILE A 60 12.89 8.81 -5.43
N GLY A 61 12.96 9.97 -4.76
CA GLY A 61 12.57 10.11 -3.35
C GLY A 61 11.13 9.68 -3.09
N TYR A 62 10.20 10.09 -3.96
CA TYR A 62 8.78 9.71 -3.84
C TYR A 62 8.56 8.21 -4.07
N PHE A 63 9.20 7.63 -5.08
CA PHE A 63 9.11 6.19 -5.37
C PHE A 63 9.60 5.34 -4.20
N TYR A 64 10.84 5.55 -3.78
CA TYR A 64 11.42 4.78 -2.68
C TYR A 64 10.74 5.07 -1.35
N GLY A 65 10.35 6.33 -1.12
CA GLY A 65 9.56 6.72 0.05
C GLY A 65 8.25 5.93 0.13
N THR A 66 7.51 5.82 -0.98
CA THR A 66 6.26 5.06 -1.02
C THR A 66 6.48 3.57 -0.70
N VAL A 67 7.52 2.95 -1.27
CA VAL A 67 7.85 1.54 -1.04
C VAL A 67 8.28 1.29 0.40
N VAL A 68 9.25 2.07 0.90
CA VAL A 68 9.81 1.90 2.25
C VAL A 68 8.73 2.15 3.31
N LEU A 69 7.92 3.20 3.17
CA LEU A 69 6.81 3.47 4.08
C LEU A 69 5.77 2.34 4.06
N SER A 70 5.43 1.82 2.88
CA SER A 70 4.50 0.69 2.76
C SER A 70 5.03 -0.57 3.46
N MET A 71 6.32 -0.89 3.30
CA MET A 71 6.94 -2.03 3.99
C MET A 71 7.02 -1.82 5.50
N ALA A 72 7.43 -0.64 5.95
CA ALA A 72 7.49 -0.28 7.37
C ALA A 72 6.11 -0.37 8.03
N LEU A 73 5.06 0.04 7.32
CA LEU A 73 3.69 -0.06 7.79
C LEU A 73 3.25 -1.51 8.00
N LEU A 74 3.54 -2.40 7.04
CA LEU A 74 3.25 -3.83 7.18
C LEU A 74 4.01 -4.45 8.37
N PHE A 75 5.29 -4.11 8.53
CA PHE A 75 6.10 -4.57 9.65
C PHE A 75 5.52 -4.12 11.00
N LEU A 76 4.99 -2.89 11.07
CA LEU A 76 4.37 -2.35 12.28
C LEU A 76 3.00 -2.97 12.59
N ILE A 77 2.26 -3.40 11.56
CA ILE A 77 0.94 -4.04 11.71
C ILE A 77 1.07 -5.54 12.06
N ALA A 78 2.06 -6.24 11.48
CA ALA A 78 2.30 -7.67 11.67
C ALA A 78 2.18 -8.18 13.12
N PRO A 79 2.89 -7.63 14.11
CA PRO A 79 2.83 -8.13 15.49
C PRO A 79 1.50 -7.84 16.19
N LYS A 80 0.74 -6.84 15.73
CA LYS A 80 -0.52 -6.42 16.38
C LYS A 80 -1.74 -7.22 15.96
N VAL A 81 -1.67 -7.85 14.79
CA VAL A 81 -2.82 -8.55 14.18
C VAL A 81 -2.70 -10.07 14.29
N LYS A 82 -1.48 -10.61 14.41
CA LYS A 82 -1.21 -12.05 14.53
C LYS A 82 -1.53 -12.61 15.93
N GLN A 83 -2.59 -12.14 16.59
CA GLN A 83 -3.08 -12.65 17.87
C GLN A 83 -4.25 -13.60 17.69
#